data_AF-A0A6V7L721-F1
#
_entry.id   AF-A0A6V7L721-F1
#
_cell.length_a   1.000
_cell.length_b   1.000
_cell.length_c   1.000
_cell.angle_alpha   90.00
_cell.angle_beta   90.00
_cell.angle_gamma   90.00
#
_symmetry.space_group_name_H-M   'P 1'
#
loop_
_entity.id
_entity.type
_entity.pdbx_description
1 polymer ?
#
loop_
_entity_poly.entity_id
_entity_poly.type
_entity_poly.pdbx_seq_one_letter_code
_entity_poly.pdbx_strand_id
1 'polypeptide(L)'
;DVRAKILLKFKIVRHKGREHVIFNSSTCKLSIHDYTSHFTPRPGQDQTFAAAINDVLNSSKQEILSGITGSLERSIAKKVAHIANAVTKNFSYDDLLPDVE
;
A
#
# COMPACT_ATOMS: atom_id res chain seq x y z
N ASP A 1 -3.88 -14.96 2.16
CA ASP A 1 -3.08 -14.53 0.98
C ASP A 1 -3.51 -13.11 0.62
N VAL A 2 -2.53 -12.22 0.43
CA VAL A 2 -2.75 -10.83 0.02
C VAL A 2 -1.82 -10.54 -1.15
N ARG A 3 -2.40 -10.16 -2.29
CA ARG A 3 -1.65 -9.82 -3.50
C ARG A 3 -1.89 -8.36 -3.86
N ALA A 4 -0.80 -7.66 -4.19
CA ALA A 4 -0.85 -6.29 -4.67
C ALA A 4 -0.19 -6.21 -6.05
N LYS A 5 -0.88 -5.63 -7.01
CA LYS A 5 -0.31 -5.24 -8.31
C LYS A 5 -0.14 -3.74 -8.32
N ILE A 6 1.10 -3.29 -8.44
CA ILE A 6 1.44 -1.86 -8.46
C ILE A 6 1.92 -1.49 -9.86
N LEU A 7 1.35 -0.43 -10.41
CA LEU A 7 1.82 0.22 -11.63
C LEU A 7 2.43 1.57 -11.26
N LEU A 8 3.73 1.71 -11.48
CA LEU A 8 4.47 2.96 -11.31
C LEU A 8 4.76 3.55 -12.68
N LYS A 9 4.37 4.80 -12.89
CA LYS A 9 4.78 5.58 -14.05
C LYS A 9 5.89 6.52 -13.63
N PHE A 10 6.91 6.63 -14.47
CA PHE A 10 8.03 7.53 -14.24
C PHE A 10 8.34 8.33 -15.50
N LYS A 11 9.10 9.40 -15.30
CA LYS A 11 9.72 10.20 -16.35
C LYS A 11 11.18 10.40 -16.00
N ILE A 12 12.02 10.44 -17.02
CA ILE A 12 13.41 10.84 -16.89
C ILE A 12 13.47 12.35 -17.05
N VAL A 13 14.13 13.03 -16.12
CA VAL A 13 14.35 14.47 -16.16
C VAL A 13 15.82 14.78 -16.00
N ARG A 14 16.30 15.81 -16.70
CA ARG A 14 17.67 16.26 -16.58
C ARG A 14 17.77 17.34 -15.51
N HIS A 15 18.60 17.14 -14.52
CA HIS A 15 18.84 18.08 -13.43
C HIS A 15 20.34 18.16 -13.12
N LYS A 16 20.90 19.39 -13.16
CA LYS A 16 22.35 19.64 -12.96
C LYS A 16 23.27 18.78 -13.85
N GLY A 17 22.85 18.56 -15.10
CA GLY A 17 23.62 17.81 -16.09
C GLY A 17 23.45 16.29 -16.01
N ARG A 18 22.85 15.74 -14.95
CA ARG A 18 22.57 14.31 -14.76
C ARG A 18 21.10 13.97 -14.99
N GLU A 19 20.82 12.76 -15.42
CA GLU A 19 19.47 12.25 -15.58
C GLU A 19 18.97 11.66 -14.26
N HIS A 20 17.70 11.90 -13.94
CA HIS A 20 17.05 11.43 -12.73
C HIS A 20 15.68 10.84 -13.06
N VAL A 21 15.31 9.76 -12.35
CA VAL A 21 13.99 9.15 -12.43
C VAL A 21 13.04 9.82 -11.45
N ILE A 22 11.93 10.36 -11.94
CA ILE A 22 10.84 10.88 -11.09
C ILE A 22 9.56 10.10 -11.38
N PHE A 23 8.95 9.57 -10.32
CA PHE A 23 7.67 8.87 -10.40
C PHE A 23 6.51 9.88 -10.34
N ASN A 24 5.75 9.95 -11.42
CA ASN A 24 4.64 10.91 -11.57
C ASN A 24 3.29 10.35 -11.14
N SER A 25 3.09 9.03 -11.22
CA SER A 25 1.88 8.40 -10.70
C SER A 25 2.11 6.94 -10.28
N SER A 26 1.30 6.51 -9.32
CA SER A 26 1.22 5.13 -8.86
C SER A 26 -0.24 4.71 -8.82
N THR A 27 -0.53 3.51 -9.32
CA THR A 27 -1.83 2.84 -9.17
C THR A 27 -1.60 1.51 -8.48
N CYS A 28 -2.41 1.20 -7.48
CA CYS A 28 -2.37 -0.09 -6.77
C CYS A 28 -3.70 -0.81 -6.98
N LYS A 29 -3.63 -2.10 -7.33
CA LYS A 29 -4.76 -3.02 -7.29
C LYS A 29 -4.50 -4.06 -6.21
N LEU A 30 -5.40 -4.16 -5.25
CA LEU A 30 -5.27 -5.05 -4.10
C LEU A 30 -6.26 -6.21 -4.22
N SER A 31 -5.80 -7.42 -3.92
CA SER A 31 -6.60 -8.63 -3.84
C SER A 31 -6.33 -9.30 -2.50
N ILE A 32 -7.31 -9.19 -1.60
CA ILE A 32 -7.29 -9.83 -0.28
C ILE A 32 -8.23 -11.03 -0.37
N HIS A 33 -7.70 -12.24 -0.22
CA HIS A 33 -8.52 -13.45 -0.31
C HIS A 33 -9.35 -13.68 0.96
N ASP A 34 -8.71 -13.52 2.12
CA ASP A 34 -9.35 -13.63 3.43
C ASP A 34 -8.56 -12.79 4.44
N TYR A 35 -9.23 -12.38 5.51
CA TYR A 35 -8.61 -11.76 6.68
C TYR A 35 -9.29 -12.27 7.96
N THR A 36 -8.54 -12.27 9.06
CA THR A 36 -9.11 -12.50 10.39
C THR A 36 -8.93 -11.22 11.19
N SER A 37 -10.03 -10.71 11.73
CA SER A 37 -10.00 -9.59 12.65
C SER A 37 -10.33 -10.06 14.05
N HIS A 38 -9.59 -9.52 15.02
CA HIS A 38 -9.84 -9.77 16.42
C HIS A 38 -9.92 -8.43 17.16
N PHE A 39 -11.13 -8.05 17.52
CA PHE A 39 -11.38 -6.95 18.42
C PHE A 39 -11.00 -7.36 19.85
N THR A 40 -10.02 -6.65 20.41
CA THR A 40 -9.60 -6.82 21.79
C THR A 40 -10.23 -5.72 22.64
N PRO A 41 -11.09 -6.05 23.63
CA PRO A 41 -11.69 -5.05 24.50
C PRO A 41 -10.65 -4.40 25.41
N ARG A 42 -10.91 -3.15 25.81
CA ARG A 42 -10.07 -2.48 26.83
C ARG A 42 -10.30 -3.11 28.20
N PRO A 43 -9.33 -3.01 29.13
CA PRO A 43 -9.50 -3.49 30.50
C PRO A 43 -10.79 -2.93 31.13
N GLY A 44 -11.63 -3.82 31.68
CA GLY A 44 -12.91 -3.45 32.30
C GLY A 44 -14.12 -3.40 31.35
N GLN A 45 -13.95 -3.69 30.05
CA GLN A 45 -15.09 -3.82 29.13
C GLN A 45 -15.65 -5.25 29.08
N ASP A 46 -16.93 -5.35 28.72
CA ASP A 46 -17.68 -6.61 28.65
C ASP A 46 -17.13 -7.54 27.56
N GLN A 47 -16.73 -8.74 27.97
CA GLN A 47 -16.24 -9.79 27.09
C GLN A 47 -17.33 -10.34 26.17
N THR A 48 -18.59 -10.33 26.61
CA THR A 48 -19.75 -10.77 25.81
C THR A 48 -19.97 -9.82 24.64
N PHE A 49 -19.83 -8.52 24.88
CA PHE A 49 -19.93 -7.51 23.83
C PHE A 49 -18.76 -7.62 22.84
N ALA A 50 -17.54 -7.90 23.33
CA ALA A 50 -16.39 -8.16 22.48
C ALA A 50 -16.56 -9.40 21.60
N ALA A 51 -17.17 -10.47 22.13
CA ALA A 51 -17.49 -11.67 21.36
C ALA A 51 -18.49 -11.35 20.24
N ALA A 52 -19.57 -10.62 20.55
CA ALA A 52 -20.55 -10.21 19.54
C ALA A 52 -19.93 -9.35 18.42
N ILE A 53 -19.01 -8.43 18.77
CA ILE A 53 -18.28 -7.64 17.76
C ILE A 53 -17.42 -8.55 16.88
N ASN A 54 -16.70 -9.50 17.48
CA ASN A 54 -15.86 -10.44 16.75
C ASN A 54 -16.68 -11.33 15.81
N ASP A 55 -17.87 -11.76 16.22
CA ASP A 55 -18.77 -12.55 15.37
C ASP A 55 -19.21 -11.76 14.14
N VAL A 56 -19.64 -10.51 14.32
CA VAL A 56 -20.03 -9.62 13.21
C VAL A 56 -18.85 -9.32 12.28
N LEU A 57 -17.68 -9.02 12.83
CA LEU A 57 -16.47 -8.75 12.04
C LEU A 57 -16.07 -9.96 11.17
N ASN A 58 -16.28 -11.17 11.68
CA ASN A 58 -15.93 -12.40 10.98
C ASN A 58 -17.04 -12.91 10.05
N SER A 59 -18.31 -12.56 10.29
CA SER A 59 -19.41 -12.86 9.37
C SER A 59 -19.47 -11.92 8.17
N SER A 60 -19.10 -10.65 8.35
CA SER A 60 -19.21 -9.60 7.32
C SER A 60 -17.89 -9.28 6.60
N LYS A 61 -16.96 -10.23 6.57
CA LYS A 61 -15.60 -10.02 6.04
C LYS A 61 -15.59 -9.46 4.62
N GLN A 62 -16.35 -10.05 3.71
CA GLN A 62 -16.35 -9.66 2.30
C GLN A 62 -16.88 -8.23 2.09
N GLU A 63 -17.92 -7.86 2.84
CA GLU A 63 -18.49 -6.51 2.80
C GLU A 63 -17.50 -5.47 3.33
N ILE A 64 -16.89 -5.75 4.48
CA ILE A 64 -15.87 -4.88 5.07
C ILE A 64 -14.70 -4.70 4.11
N LEU A 65 -14.17 -5.80 3.53
CA LEU A 65 -13.12 -5.74 2.52
C LEU A 65 -13.53 -4.87 1.34
N SER A 66 -14.73 -5.08 0.79
CA SER A 66 -15.21 -4.31 -0.35
C SER A 66 -15.28 -2.80 -0.06
N GLY A 67 -15.69 -2.43 1.16
CA GLY A 67 -15.78 -1.04 1.60
C GLY A 67 -14.42 -0.37 1.81
N ILE A 68 -13.44 -1.09 2.36
CA ILE A 68 -12.13 -0.49 2.70
C ILE A 68 -11.10 -0.61 1.57
N THR A 69 -11.24 -1.56 0.64
CA THR A 69 -10.22 -1.88 -0.36
C THR A 69 -9.82 -0.66 -1.18
N GLY A 70 -10.76 0.13 -1.68
CA GLY A 70 -10.44 1.31 -2.48
C GLY A 70 -9.65 2.37 -1.71
N SER A 71 -9.88 2.49 -0.40
CA SER A 71 -9.11 3.40 0.47
C SER A 71 -7.68 2.89 0.70
N LEU A 72 -7.54 1.57 0.91
CA LEU A 72 -6.25 0.91 1.04
C LEU A 72 -5.43 1.06 -0.25
N GLU A 73 -6.02 0.80 -1.42
CA GLU A 73 -5.37 0.94 -2.73
C GLU A 73 -4.80 2.35 -2.92
N ARG A 74 -5.58 3.41 -2.61
CA ARG A 74 -5.11 4.80 -2.71
C ARG A 74 -3.98 5.10 -1.73
N SER A 75 -4.10 4.64 -0.50
CA SER A 75 -3.11 4.89 0.56
C SER A 75 -1.78 4.20 0.24
N ILE A 76 -1.82 2.95 -0.20
CA ILE A 76 -0.65 2.18 -0.64
C ILE A 76 -0.01 2.87 -1.84
N ALA A 77 -0.77 3.23 -2.87
CA ALA A 77 -0.24 3.90 -4.06
C ALA A 77 0.49 5.21 -3.71
N LYS A 78 -0.08 6.02 -2.83
CA LYS A 78 0.55 7.27 -2.36
C LYS A 78 1.85 6.99 -1.60
N LYS A 79 1.86 6.00 -0.69
CA LYS A 79 3.04 5.65 0.10
C LYS A 79 4.16 5.11 -0.79
N VAL A 80 3.83 4.25 -1.75
CA VAL A 80 4.80 3.69 -2.69
C VAL A 80 5.42 4.79 -3.55
N ALA A 81 4.61 5.68 -4.14
CA ALA A 81 5.15 6.82 -4.90
C ALA A 81 6.07 7.73 -4.07
N HIS A 82 5.72 7.95 -2.80
CA HIS A 82 6.54 8.73 -1.89
C HIS A 82 7.89 8.06 -1.61
N ILE A 83 7.89 6.76 -1.28
CA ILE A 83 9.12 6.00 -1.04
C ILE A 83 9.97 5.95 -2.32
N ALA A 84 9.35 5.65 -3.47
CA ALA A 84 10.05 5.56 -4.75
C ALA A 84 10.77 6.86 -5.09
N ASN A 85 10.10 8.01 -4.96
CA ASN A 85 10.73 9.31 -5.16
C ASN A 85 11.78 9.66 -4.08
N ALA A 86 11.60 9.22 -2.83
CA ALA A 86 12.60 9.43 -1.78
C ALA A 86 13.89 8.67 -2.07
N VAL A 87 13.79 7.46 -2.63
CA VAL A 87 14.94 6.69 -3.11
C VAL A 87 15.58 7.41 -4.29
N THR A 88 14.86 7.64 -5.37
CA THR A 88 15.44 8.16 -6.62
C THR A 88 15.92 9.61 -6.55
N LYS A 89 15.53 10.38 -5.53
CA LYS A 89 16.05 11.73 -5.31
C LYS A 89 17.56 11.77 -5.08
N ASN A 90 18.12 10.72 -4.48
CA ASN A 90 19.55 10.68 -4.11
C ASN A 90 20.43 9.98 -5.14
N PHE A 91 19.83 9.38 -6.18
CA PHE A 91 20.52 8.60 -7.19
C PHE A 91 20.28 9.20 -8.58
N SER A 92 21.29 9.18 -9.44
CA SER A 92 21.11 9.43 -10.87
C SER A 92 20.59 8.18 -11.59
N TYR A 93 20.14 8.32 -12.83
CA TYR A 93 19.63 7.21 -13.63
C TYR A 93 20.65 6.07 -13.72
N ASP A 94 21.90 6.41 -14.01
CA ASP A 94 23.02 5.46 -14.13
C ASP A 94 23.32 4.74 -12.81
N ASP A 95 23.07 5.37 -11.66
CA ASP A 95 23.24 4.73 -10.35
C ASP A 95 22.10 3.74 -10.04
N LEU A 96 20.89 4.02 -10.54
CA LEU A 96 19.69 3.20 -10.30
C LEU A 96 19.63 1.99 -11.24
N LEU A 97 20.08 2.18 -12.47
CA LEU A 97 20.09 1.19 -13.54
C LEU A 97 21.46 1.25 -14.22
N PRO A 98 22.51 0.73 -13.55
CA PRO A 98 23.83 0.69 -14.16
C PRO A 98 23.76 -0.18 -15.41
N ASP A 99 24.36 0.30 -16.51
CA ASP A 99 24.57 -0.52 -17.69
C ASP A 99 25.44 -1.71 -17.28
N VAL A 100 24.80 -2.89 -17.27
CA VAL A 100 25.50 -4.18 -17.20
C VAL A 100 25.93 -4.51 -18.62
N GLU A 101 27.10 -4.01 -19.02
CA GLU A 101 27.88 -4.57 -20.14
C GLU A 101 28.48 -5.94 -19.77
#